data_AF-A0A8D8VWR8-F1
#
_entry.id   AF-A0A8D8VWR8-F1
#
_cell.length_a   1.000
_cell.length_b   1.000
_cell.length_c   1.000
_cell.angle_alpha   90.00
_cell.angle_beta   90.00
_cell.angle_gamma   90.00
#
_symmetry.space_group_name_H-M   'P 1'
#
loop_
_entity.id
_entity.type
_entity.pdbx_description
1 polymer ?
#
loop_
_entity_poly.entity_id
_entity_poly.type
_entity_poly.pdbx_seq_one_letter_code
_entity_poly.pdbx_strand_id
1 'polypeptide(L)'
;GKPSTLPTILLAVKLTVADATKCKEAYSKKDLDVNYNDGQICAIGKEGTGACYGDSGGPLLWTGSFEPTISARVYLIGLVSLGPASCGVYEIPGAYSRITFFMNWILDNIRE
;
A
#
# COMPACT_ATOMS: atom_id res chain seq x y z
N GLY A 1 -2.35 -16.37 8.99
CA GLY A 1 -1.25 -17.36 8.99
C GLY A 1 -0.33 -17.09 7.81
N LYS A 2 0.96 -17.43 7.91
CA LYS A 2 1.90 -17.42 6.77
C LYS A 2 1.48 -18.53 5.80
N PRO A 3 1.26 -18.26 4.50
CA PRO A 3 0.97 -19.32 3.53
C PRO A 3 2.12 -20.34 3.51
N SER A 4 1.81 -21.64 3.49
CA SER A 4 2.80 -22.72 3.40
C SER A 4 3.53 -22.74 2.05
N THR A 5 2.94 -22.14 1.02
CA THR A 5 3.52 -21.94 -0.32
C THR A 5 3.08 -20.60 -0.89
N LEU A 6 3.99 -19.90 -1.57
CA LEU A 6 3.66 -18.72 -2.37
C LEU A 6 2.88 -19.14 -3.63
N PRO A 7 1.95 -18.31 -4.12
CA PRO A 7 1.21 -18.61 -5.34
C PRO A 7 2.15 -18.66 -6.55
N THR A 8 1.91 -19.58 -7.49
CA THR A 8 2.65 -19.69 -8.76
C THR A 8 2.04 -18.85 -9.88
N ILE A 9 0.89 -18.23 -9.62
CA ILE A 9 0.19 -17.31 -10.51
C ILE A 9 0.10 -15.94 -9.85
N LEU A 10 0.08 -14.88 -10.66
CA LEU A 10 -0.11 -13.53 -10.15
C LEU A 10 -1.53 -13.37 -9.58
N LEU A 11 -1.61 -12.85 -8.34
CA LEU A 11 -2.87 -12.53 -7.67
C LEU A 11 -3.03 -11.02 -7.51
N ALA A 12 -4.27 -10.57 -7.34
CA ALA A 12 -4.58 -9.17 -7.11
C ALA A 12 -5.75 -9.02 -6.14
N VAL A 13 -5.79 -7.90 -5.42
CA VAL A 13 -6.85 -7.55 -4.47
C VAL A 13 -7.27 -6.10 -4.65
N LYS A 14 -8.58 -5.83 -4.59
CA LYS A 14 -9.10 -4.47 -4.52
C LYS A 14 -9.01 -3.97 -3.09
N LEU A 15 -8.37 -2.82 -2.90
CA LEU A 15 -8.19 -2.16 -1.62
C LEU A 15 -8.87 -0.79 -1.61
N THR A 16 -9.17 -0.31 -0.42
CA THR A 16 -9.65 1.06 -0.17
C THR A 16 -8.54 1.84 0.52
N VAL A 17 -8.20 3.01 -0.01
CA VAL A 17 -7.27 3.93 0.67
C VAL A 17 -7.90 4.38 1.98
N ALA A 18 -7.16 4.22 3.07
CA ALA A 18 -7.61 4.60 4.40
C ALA A 18 -7.15 6.01 4.78
N ASP A 19 -7.84 6.63 5.72
CA ASP A 19 -7.49 7.94 6.25
C ASP A 19 -6.15 7.88 7.01
N ALA A 20 -5.25 8.84 6.74
CA ALA A 20 -3.91 8.86 7.31
C ALA A 20 -3.91 8.91 8.85
N THR A 21 -4.87 9.64 9.45
CA THR A 21 -5.01 9.74 10.92
C THR A 21 -5.39 8.38 11.50
N LYS A 22 -6.35 7.70 10.87
CA LYS A 22 -6.77 6.36 11.29
C LYS A 22 -5.62 5.35 11.19
N CYS A 23 -4.78 5.46 10.17
CA CYS A 23 -3.61 4.61 10.03
C CYS A 23 -2.57 4.90 11.11
N LYS A 24 -2.25 6.17 11.35
CA LYS A 24 -1.36 6.56 12.44
C LYS A 24 -1.83 5.99 13.78
N GLU A 25 -3.12 6.11 14.09
CA GLU A 25 -3.70 5.53 15.30
C GLU A 25 -3.58 3.99 15.35
N ALA A 26 -3.86 3.30 14.25
CA ALA A 26 -3.79 1.84 14.18
C ALA A 26 -2.37 1.32 14.42
N TYR A 27 -1.36 2.00 13.88
CA TYR A 27 0.04 1.66 14.08
C TYR A 27 0.54 2.04 15.49
N SER A 28 0.11 3.18 16.06
CA SER A 28 0.46 3.57 17.44
C SER A 28 -0.16 2.68 18.52
N LYS A 29 -1.38 2.14 18.31
CA LYS A 29 -2.08 1.32 19.32
C LYS A 29 -1.56 -0.10 19.46
N LYS A 30 -0.70 -0.57 18.55
CA LYS A 30 -0.32 -1.99 18.45
C LYS A 30 1.12 -2.29 18.89
N ASP A 31 1.83 -1.32 19.48
CA ASP A 31 3.28 -1.41 19.78
C ASP A 31 4.10 -1.92 18.57
N LEU A 32 3.59 -1.67 17.36
CA LEU A 32 4.36 -1.86 16.16
C LEU A 32 5.35 -0.71 16.16
N ASP A 33 6.63 -0.98 16.40
CA ASP A 33 7.73 -0.01 16.36
C ASP A 33 7.93 0.54 14.94
N VAL A 34 6.91 1.21 14.45
CA VAL A 34 6.72 1.64 13.07
C VAL A 34 6.26 3.07 13.11
N ASN A 35 7.16 3.96 12.73
CA ASN A 35 6.86 5.38 12.59
C ASN A 35 6.04 5.62 11.31
N TYR A 36 4.71 5.58 11.43
CA TYR A 36 3.81 6.02 10.36
C TYR A 36 3.85 7.56 10.23
N ASN A 37 4.19 8.05 9.03
CA ASN A 37 4.44 9.44 8.67
C ASN A 37 3.96 9.76 7.24
N ASP A 38 4.16 11.01 6.81
CA ASP A 38 3.64 11.53 5.53
C ASP A 38 4.21 10.84 4.28
N GLY A 39 5.35 10.16 4.42
CA GLY A 39 5.95 9.32 3.40
C GLY A 39 5.19 8.02 3.15
N GLN A 40 4.12 7.73 3.90
CA GLN A 40 3.29 6.55 3.74
C GLN A 40 1.86 6.88 3.30
N ILE A 41 1.28 5.93 2.57
CA ILE A 41 -0.15 5.83 2.27
C ILE A 41 -0.60 4.46 2.78
N CYS A 42 -1.81 4.35 3.29
CA CYS A 42 -2.33 3.09 3.79
C CYS A 42 -3.59 2.68 3.05
N ALA A 43 -3.77 1.37 2.92
CA ALA A 43 -4.94 0.80 2.28
C ALA A 43 -5.37 -0.48 2.97
N ILE A 44 -6.68 -0.72 3.00
CA ILE A 44 -7.29 -1.85 3.66
C ILE A 44 -8.18 -2.63 2.69
N GLY A 45 -8.10 -3.96 2.77
CA GLY A 45 -8.93 -4.89 2.02
C GLY A 45 -10.17 -5.32 2.81
N LYS A 46 -10.84 -6.35 2.30
CA LYS A 46 -11.80 -7.12 3.11
C LYS A 46 -11.01 -7.98 4.11
N GLU A 47 -11.71 -8.53 5.10
CA GLU A 47 -11.09 -9.49 6.01
C GLU A 47 -10.39 -10.61 5.24
N GLY A 48 -9.16 -10.94 5.63
CA GLY A 48 -8.34 -11.95 4.97
C GLY A 48 -7.73 -11.51 3.64
N THR A 49 -7.91 -10.26 3.20
CA THR A 49 -7.31 -9.76 1.95
C THR A 49 -6.38 -8.56 2.21
N GLY A 50 -5.29 -8.47 1.45
CA GLY A 50 -4.28 -7.43 1.61
C GLY A 50 -2.92 -7.90 1.07
N ALA A 51 -1.93 -7.01 1.16
CA ALA A 51 -0.55 -7.38 0.88
C ALA A 51 -0.04 -8.42 1.89
N CYS A 52 0.83 -9.30 1.40
CA CYS A 52 1.33 -10.48 2.08
C CYS A 52 2.86 -10.57 2.05
N TYR A 53 3.38 -11.56 2.77
CA TYR A 53 4.76 -11.98 2.60
C TYR A 53 5.04 -12.35 1.14
N GLY A 54 6.09 -11.76 0.56
CA GLY A 54 6.42 -11.92 -0.86
C GLY A 54 5.96 -10.77 -1.75
N ASP A 55 5.05 -9.91 -1.27
CA ASP A 55 4.57 -8.76 -2.05
C ASP A 55 5.42 -7.49 -1.83
N SER A 56 6.45 -7.53 -0.98
CA SER A 56 7.31 -6.37 -0.66
C SER A 56 7.87 -5.71 -1.92
N GLY A 57 7.71 -4.38 -2.02
CA GLY A 57 8.08 -3.60 -3.20
C GLY A 57 7.06 -3.65 -4.35
N GLY A 58 6.03 -4.49 -4.25
CA GLY A 58 4.95 -4.60 -5.23
C GLY A 58 4.08 -3.34 -5.31
N PRO A 59 3.40 -3.12 -6.45
CA PRO A 59 2.68 -1.88 -6.71
C PRO A 59 1.30 -1.83 -6.05
N LEU A 60 0.98 -0.69 -5.44
CA LEU A 60 -0.39 -0.26 -5.18
C LEU A 60 -0.84 0.65 -6.33
N LEU A 61 -1.82 0.19 -7.10
CA LEU A 61 -2.29 0.85 -8.31
C LEU A 61 -3.66 1.51 -8.10
N TRP A 62 -3.86 2.67 -8.70
CA TRP A 62 -5.16 3.32 -8.80
C TRP A 62 -5.54 3.56 -10.26
N THR A 63 -6.76 3.18 -10.63
CA THR A 63 -7.30 3.40 -11.97
C THR A 63 -8.36 4.48 -11.91
N GLY A 64 -8.16 5.56 -12.66
CA GLY A 64 -9.13 6.64 -12.72
C GLY A 64 -8.62 7.80 -13.55
N SER A 65 -9.35 8.93 -13.50
CA SER A 65 -8.92 10.16 -14.13
C SER A 65 -8.91 11.29 -13.10
N PHE A 66 -7.90 12.16 -13.21
CA PHE A 66 -7.82 13.39 -12.42
C PHE A 66 -8.57 14.55 -13.09
N GLU A 67 -8.93 14.41 -14.36
CA GLU A 67 -9.62 15.43 -15.15
C GLU A 67 -10.80 14.78 -15.91
N PRO A 68 -12.03 15.31 -15.83
CA PRO A 68 -13.18 14.72 -16.51
C PRO A 68 -13.02 14.52 -18.02
N THR A 69 -12.14 15.30 -18.65
CA THR A 69 -11.89 15.27 -20.09
C THR A 69 -10.82 14.25 -20.51
N ILE A 70 -10.09 13.67 -19.56
CA ILE A 70 -9.01 12.71 -19.82
C ILE A 70 -9.50 11.30 -19.55
N SER A 71 -9.17 10.36 -20.45
CA SER A 71 -9.45 8.94 -20.25
C SER A 71 -8.77 8.40 -18.99
N ALA A 72 -9.42 7.45 -18.32
CA ALA A 72 -8.85 6.81 -17.14
C ALA A 72 -7.48 6.18 -17.45
N ARG A 73 -6.54 6.31 -16.52
CA ARG A 73 -5.20 5.71 -16.58
C ARG A 73 -4.94 4.93 -15.30
N VAL A 74 -3.92 4.08 -15.36
CA VAL A 74 -3.38 3.37 -14.21
C VAL A 74 -2.23 4.17 -13.64
N TYR A 75 -2.28 4.48 -12.35
CA TYR A 75 -1.27 5.23 -11.62
C TYR A 75 -0.67 4.37 -10.52
N LEU A 76 0.66 4.39 -10.41
CA LEU A 76 1.35 3.85 -9.25
C LEU A 76 1.24 4.86 -8.10
N ILE A 77 0.48 4.51 -7.07
CA ILE A 77 0.21 5.41 -5.93
C ILE A 77 0.96 4.99 -4.66
N GLY A 78 1.41 3.74 -4.60
CA GLY A 78 2.25 3.27 -3.50
C GLY A 78 3.06 2.02 -3.83
N LEU A 79 4.00 1.69 -2.93
CA LEU A 79 4.77 0.45 -2.95
C LEU A 79 4.59 -0.30 -1.63
N VAL A 80 4.34 -1.61 -1.67
CA VAL A 80 4.20 -2.43 -0.46
C VAL A 80 5.47 -2.28 0.39
N SER A 81 5.31 -1.83 1.64
CA SER A 81 6.43 -1.56 2.54
C SER A 81 6.32 -2.38 3.81
N LEU A 82 5.31 -2.10 4.62
CA LEU A 82 5.21 -2.65 5.97
C LEU A 82 3.77 -2.93 6.36
N GLY A 83 3.61 -3.84 7.29
CA GLY A 83 2.31 -4.26 7.76
C GLY A 83 2.42 -5.47 8.67
N PRO A 84 1.28 -5.99 9.12
CA PRO A 84 1.24 -7.15 10.00
C PRO A 84 1.95 -8.38 9.39
N ALA A 85 2.57 -9.20 10.24
CA ALA A 85 3.28 -10.41 9.82
C ALA A 85 2.36 -11.45 9.14
N SER A 86 1.06 -11.37 9.39
CA SER A 86 0.04 -12.16 8.69
C SER A 86 -0.74 -11.31 7.69
N CYS A 87 -1.06 -11.91 6.55
CA CYS A 87 -1.90 -11.31 5.53
C CYS A 87 -3.28 -10.92 6.06
N GLY A 88 -3.77 -9.76 5.64
CA GLY A 88 -5.18 -9.38 5.82
C GLY A 88 -5.65 -9.37 7.27
N VAL A 89 -4.77 -9.00 8.22
CA VAL A 89 -5.15 -8.82 9.62
C VAL A 89 -6.23 -7.75 9.70
N TYR A 90 -7.37 -8.16 10.23
CA TYR A 90 -8.53 -7.31 10.42
C TYR A 90 -8.13 -6.05 11.22
N GLU A 91 -8.62 -4.89 10.79
CA GLU A 91 -8.41 -3.55 11.41
C GLU A 91 -7.00 -2.93 11.32
N ILE A 92 -5.99 -3.59 10.74
CA ILE A 92 -4.68 -2.96 10.50
C ILE A 92 -4.48 -2.77 8.99
N PRO A 93 -4.65 -1.53 8.47
CA PRO A 93 -4.34 -1.23 7.08
C PRO A 93 -2.87 -1.52 6.76
N GLY A 94 -2.60 -2.09 5.58
CA GLY A 94 -1.22 -2.18 5.09
C GLY A 94 -0.68 -0.78 4.83
N ALA A 95 0.61 -0.55 5.10
CA ALA A 95 1.29 0.70 4.82
C ALA A 95 2.24 0.54 3.63
N TYR A 96 2.16 1.53 2.75
CA TYR A 96 2.83 1.57 1.47
C TYR A 96 3.64 2.86 1.39
N SER A 97 4.81 2.85 0.75
CA SER A 97 5.54 4.09 0.46
C SER A 97 4.69 4.96 -0.46
N ARG A 98 4.45 6.22 -0.12
CA ARG A 98 3.58 7.13 -0.89
C ARG A 98 4.34 7.74 -2.06
N ILE A 99 4.01 7.35 -3.29
CA ILE A 99 4.73 7.81 -4.49
C ILE A 99 4.73 9.33 -4.62
N THR A 100 3.60 9.99 -4.34
CA THR A 100 3.49 11.45 -4.44
C THR A 100 4.38 12.19 -3.45
N PHE A 101 4.76 11.58 -2.32
CA PHE A 101 5.71 12.16 -1.38
C PHE A 101 7.15 12.11 -1.91
N PHE A 102 7.51 11.01 -2.58
CA PHE A 102 8.86 10.79 -3.14
C PHE A 102 9.04 11.35 -4.55
N MET A 103 8.08 12.14 -5.04
CA MET A 103 8.00 12.45 -6.46
C MET A 103 9.17 13.29 -6.95
N ASN A 104 9.64 14.23 -6.15
CA ASN A 104 10.84 15.03 -6.44
C ASN A 104 12.08 14.13 -6.55
N TRP A 105 12.29 13.26 -5.57
CA TRP A 105 13.41 12.32 -5.59
C TRP A 105 13.37 11.41 -6.82
N ILE A 106 12.19 10.89 -7.18
CA ILE A 106 12.04 10.06 -8.39
C ILE A 106 12.43 10.88 -9.63
N LEU A 107 11.90 12.09 -9.80
CA LEU A 107 12.20 12.93 -10.97
C LEU A 107 13.68 13.34 -11.06
N ASP A 108 14.35 13.52 -9.93
CA ASP A 108 15.77 13.82 -9.88
C ASP A 108 16.63 12.61 -10.28
N ASN A 109 16.14 11.38 -10.08
CA ASN A 109 16.89 10.13 -10.27
C ASN A 109 16.42 9.26 -11.45
N ILE A 110 15.34 9.62 -12.15
CA ILE A 110 14.80 8.85 -13.29
C ILE A 110 15.50 9.15 -14.63
N ARG A 111 16.68 9.78 -14.61
CA ARG A 111 17.44 10.05 -15.83
C ARG A 111 18.03 8.75 -16.36
N GLU A 112 18.02 8.61 -17.69
CA GLU A 112 18.50 7.44 -18.44
C GLU A 112 19.93 7.01 -18.08
#